data_AF-A0A1M7FA84-F1
#
_entry.id   AF-A0A1M7FA84-F1
#
_cell.length_a   1.000
_cell.length_b   1.000
_cell.length_c   1.000
_cell.angle_alpha   90.00
_cell.angle_beta   90.00
_cell.angle_gamma   90.00
#
_symmetry.space_group_name_H-M   'P 1'
#
loop_
_entity.id
_entity.type
_entity.pdbx_description
1 polymer ?
#
loop_
_entity_poly.entity_id
_entity_poly.type
_entity_poly.pdbx_seq_one_letter_code
_entity_poly.pdbx_strand_id
1 'polypeptide(L)'
;MKKIQLIAIALLLALSTACQNKTEEMKKYSIMDDEKDPEFEWEEMCNAPLGYPIEVYKGGIGGVGLANGLSAGNNGGWGAFGSGSSHGKKILPRSLDCIWVSYAEDCMYSIDCPIDYDKLLALFQEGYQDSNFFFNGNGEYKKTTYNAIIVGFAPGGVVVVWAAGAGRQMEVGRYKGTPYKVPKDEIAGLDASGETIFDPKFRKMIMTSPNIIPLEMQNNPQPIPYGLWDSYRTRYNWKPVVEIQNQVELLYIAFDMYNGEKEKLFDQGLIVNNFKKRAIPIGISIGWRDAKGQGYGGDVNFDEKEITEAFKAMYKESPDQEAELVLIVNYTNNHITSLLRSGDNEIRLPKTEVNVIKSRKLSIDKN
;
A
#
# COMPACT_ATOMS: atom_id res chain seq x y z
N MET A 1 12.67 -39.23 24.69
CA MET A 1 12.44 -37.99 25.48
C MET A 1 13.63 -37.03 25.49
N LYS A 2 14.86 -37.43 25.86
CA LYS A 2 16.03 -36.51 25.93
C LYS A 2 16.38 -35.79 24.61
N LYS A 3 16.24 -36.42 23.43
CA LYS A 3 16.52 -35.78 22.12
C LYS A 3 15.52 -34.67 21.74
N ILE A 4 14.24 -34.83 22.08
CA ILE A 4 13.19 -33.83 21.79
C ILE A 4 13.37 -32.60 22.69
N GLN A 5 13.77 -32.80 23.95
CA GLN A 5 14.11 -31.71 24.86
C GLN A 5 15.33 -30.90 24.41
N LEU A 6 16.37 -31.54 23.87
CA LEU A 6 17.53 -30.82 23.31
C LEU A 6 17.17 -29.96 22.09
N ILE A 7 16.31 -30.46 21.19
CA ILE A 7 15.87 -29.71 20.00
C ILE A 7 15.01 -28.52 20.40
N ALA A 8 14.11 -28.68 21.38
CA ALA A 8 13.29 -27.59 21.91
C ALA A 8 14.14 -26.49 22.57
N ILE A 9 15.18 -26.87 23.32
CA ILE A 9 16.12 -25.92 23.94
C ILE A 9 16.97 -25.20 22.88
N ALA A 10 17.41 -25.88 21.82
CA ALA A 10 18.15 -25.27 20.71
C ALA A 10 17.28 -24.28 19.90
N LEU A 11 15.99 -24.59 19.69
CA LEU A 11 15.02 -23.68 19.06
C LEU A 11 14.72 -22.46 19.94
N LEU A 12 14.59 -22.64 21.26
CA LEU A 12 14.43 -21.54 22.22
C LEU A 12 15.66 -20.62 22.26
N LEU A 13 16.87 -21.19 22.18
CA LEU A 13 18.12 -20.42 22.11
C LEU A 13 18.23 -19.65 20.78
N ALA A 14 17.86 -20.26 19.65
CA ALA A 14 17.87 -19.60 18.33
C ALA A 14 16.81 -18.47 18.20
N LEU A 15 15.64 -18.63 18.85
CA LEU A 15 14.63 -17.57 18.94
C LEU A 15 15.11 -16.42 19.84
N SER A 16 15.84 -16.73 20.93
CA SER A 16 16.39 -15.71 21.82
C SER A 16 17.49 -14.89 21.17
N THR A 17 18.37 -15.50 20.36
CA THR A 17 19.42 -14.77 19.64
C THR A 17 18.87 -13.95 18.48
N ALA A 18 17.82 -14.42 17.78
CA ALA A 18 17.14 -13.63 16.75
C ALA A 18 16.38 -12.42 17.34
N CYS A 19 15.77 -12.57 18.52
CA CYS A 19 15.18 -11.44 19.26
C CYS A 19 16.25 -10.48 19.78
N GLN A 20 17.37 -10.99 20.30
CA GLN A 20 18.49 -10.16 20.77
C GLN A 20 19.13 -9.38 19.62
N ASN A 21 19.36 -9.98 18.45
CA ASN A 21 19.92 -9.28 17.28
C ASN A 21 19.00 -8.18 16.75
N LYS A 22 17.68 -8.42 16.67
CA LYS A 22 16.71 -7.36 16.34
C LYS A 22 16.69 -6.24 17.38
N THR A 23 16.78 -6.60 18.66
CA THR A 23 16.80 -5.61 19.75
C THR A 23 18.12 -4.83 19.78
N GLU A 24 19.24 -5.44 19.42
CA GLU A 24 20.55 -4.78 19.29
C GLU A 24 20.65 -3.90 18.04
N GLU A 25 20.10 -4.33 16.89
CA GLU A 25 19.96 -3.46 15.72
C GLU A 25 19.05 -2.26 16.02
N MET A 26 17.88 -2.48 16.65
CA MET A 26 17.01 -1.38 17.10
C MET A 26 17.70 -0.48 18.14
N LYS A 27 18.55 -1.04 19.02
CA LYS A 27 19.38 -0.25 19.95
C LYS A 27 20.48 0.53 19.26
N LYS A 28 21.03 0.04 18.15
CA LYS A 28 22.00 0.77 17.34
C LYS A 28 21.39 2.01 16.68
N TYR A 29 20.07 2.00 16.42
CA TYR A 29 19.32 3.18 15.97
C TYR A 29 18.84 4.09 17.12
N SER A 30 18.82 3.59 18.37
CA SER A 30 18.43 4.38 19.55
C SER A 30 19.57 4.88 20.42
N ILE A 31 20.83 4.62 20.04
CA ILE A 31 22.02 5.21 20.65
C ILE A 31 22.68 6.10 19.58
N MET A 32 22.07 7.26 19.33
CA MET A 32 22.80 8.46 18.95
C MET A 32 22.75 9.38 20.16
N ASP A 33 23.92 9.77 20.65
CA ASP A 33 24.15 10.63 21.82
C ASP A 33 23.24 11.88 21.81
N ASP A 34 22.53 12.16 22.92
CA ASP A 34 21.95 13.46 23.35
C ASP A 34 21.29 14.45 22.32
N GLU A 35 20.97 14.04 21.09
CA GLU A 35 20.66 14.97 19.98
C GLU A 35 19.23 14.84 19.40
N LYS A 36 18.66 16.01 19.06
CA LYS A 36 17.36 16.28 18.42
C LYS A 36 16.83 15.16 17.48
N ASP A 37 15.52 14.85 17.59
CA ASP A 37 14.82 13.92 16.69
C ASP A 37 15.18 14.16 15.20
N PRO A 38 15.49 13.12 14.41
CA PRO A 38 15.89 13.28 13.01
C PRO A 38 14.74 13.87 12.19
N GLU A 39 15.09 14.81 11.30
CA GLU A 39 14.14 15.46 10.40
C GLU A 39 14.26 14.90 8.99
N PHE A 40 13.11 14.67 8.35
CA PHE A 40 13.00 14.19 6.98
C PHE A 40 12.16 15.16 6.17
N GLU A 41 12.34 15.17 4.85
CA GLU A 41 11.48 15.94 3.94
C GLU A 41 10.26 15.09 3.58
N TRP A 42 9.08 15.48 4.06
CA TRP A 42 7.85 14.75 3.80
C TRP A 42 6.60 15.63 3.83
N GLU A 43 5.52 15.10 3.27
CA GLU A 43 4.19 15.69 3.26
C GLU A 43 3.13 14.73 3.81
N GLU A 44 2.22 15.24 4.65
CA GLU A 44 1.03 14.53 5.13
C GLU A 44 -0.05 14.49 4.05
N MET A 45 -0.75 13.38 3.92
CA MET A 45 -1.82 13.22 2.93
C MET A 45 -3.03 12.54 3.53
N CYS A 46 -4.20 12.93 3.06
CA CYS A 46 -5.47 12.31 3.41
C CYS A 46 -5.99 11.47 2.25
N ASN A 47 -6.44 10.25 2.51
CA ASN A 47 -7.00 9.34 1.51
C ASN A 47 -8.30 8.68 2.02
N ALA A 48 -9.15 8.28 1.07
CA ALA A 48 -10.35 7.49 1.32
C ALA A 48 -10.56 6.50 0.18
N PRO A 49 -11.24 5.37 0.41
CA PRO A 49 -11.58 4.43 -0.65
C PRO A 49 -12.69 5.01 -1.54
N LEU A 50 -12.67 4.62 -2.82
CA LEU A 50 -13.66 5.06 -3.81
C LEU A 50 -15.08 4.76 -3.33
N GLY A 51 -15.96 5.75 -3.42
CA GLY A 51 -17.36 5.64 -3.01
C GLY A 51 -17.64 5.81 -1.52
N TYR A 52 -16.60 5.98 -0.70
CA TYR A 52 -16.75 6.26 0.73
C TYR A 52 -16.00 7.54 1.09
N PRO A 53 -16.47 8.70 0.59
CA PRO A 53 -15.76 9.94 0.82
C PRO A 53 -15.78 10.31 2.29
N ILE A 54 -14.73 11.03 2.68
CA ILE A 54 -14.55 11.59 4.00
C ILE A 54 -14.02 13.02 3.90
N GLU A 55 -14.14 13.76 4.99
CA GLU A 55 -13.49 15.05 5.15
C GLU A 55 -13.04 15.21 6.60
N VAL A 56 -11.77 15.53 6.79
CA VAL A 56 -11.22 15.80 8.13
C VAL A 56 -11.69 17.18 8.56
N TYR A 57 -12.48 17.23 9.63
CA TYR A 57 -12.99 18.46 10.22
C TYR A 57 -11.89 19.18 11.00
N LYS A 58 -11.14 18.43 11.82
CA LYS A 58 -10.12 19.00 12.72
C LYS A 58 -9.02 18.00 13.00
N GLY A 59 -7.81 18.51 13.23
CA GLY A 59 -6.66 17.73 13.65
C GLY A 59 -5.84 17.17 12.49
N GLY A 60 -4.95 16.23 12.80
CA GLY A 60 -4.11 15.56 11.83
C GLY A 60 -3.02 14.70 12.47
N ILE A 61 -1.85 14.62 11.84
CA ILE A 61 -0.79 13.66 12.19
C ILE A 61 0.46 14.41 12.67
N GLY A 62 0.93 14.11 13.89
CA GLY A 62 2.08 14.77 14.51
C GLY A 62 1.94 16.30 14.63
N GLY A 63 0.71 16.80 14.82
CA GLY A 63 0.42 18.24 14.88
C GLY A 63 0.32 18.93 13.52
N VAL A 64 0.50 18.21 12.42
CA VAL A 64 0.26 18.74 11.06
C VAL A 64 -1.16 18.41 10.63
N GLY A 65 -1.91 19.43 10.20
CA GLY A 65 -3.33 19.31 9.86
C GLY A 65 -3.60 18.42 8.65
N LEU A 66 -4.68 17.63 8.71
CA LEU A 66 -5.18 16.82 7.59
C LEU A 66 -6.48 17.39 6.98
N ALA A 67 -6.97 18.52 7.49
CA ALA A 67 -8.17 19.21 7.02
C ALA A 67 -7.94 19.92 5.69
N ASN A 68 -7.74 19.14 4.62
CA ASN A 68 -7.35 19.61 3.29
C ASN A 68 -8.48 19.42 2.25
N GLY A 69 -9.73 19.42 2.73
CA GLY A 69 -10.94 19.22 1.93
C GLY A 69 -11.33 17.76 1.73
N LEU A 70 -12.26 17.54 0.79
CA LEU A 70 -12.89 16.25 0.51
C LEU A 70 -11.88 15.22 -0.04
N SER A 71 -11.85 14.03 0.58
CA SER A 71 -11.16 12.86 0.06
C SER A 71 -12.17 11.80 -0.40
N ALA A 72 -12.15 11.44 -1.68
CA ALA A 72 -13.16 10.54 -2.27
C ALA A 72 -12.59 9.29 -2.98
N GLY A 73 -11.27 9.12 -2.99
CA GLY A 73 -10.62 7.98 -3.64
C GLY A 73 -10.55 8.04 -5.17
N ASN A 74 -11.04 9.11 -5.80
CA ASN A 74 -11.08 9.27 -7.26
C ASN A 74 -9.68 9.34 -7.92
N ASN A 75 -8.64 9.62 -7.13
CA ASN A 75 -7.26 9.75 -7.59
C ASN A 75 -6.44 8.48 -7.28
N GLY A 76 -6.92 7.31 -7.70
CA GLY A 76 -6.18 6.04 -7.58
C GLY A 76 -6.59 5.12 -6.43
N GLY A 77 -7.69 5.43 -5.72
CA GLY A 77 -8.29 4.54 -4.74
C GLY A 77 -7.60 4.50 -3.38
N TRP A 78 -7.78 3.38 -2.68
CA TRP A 78 -7.33 3.16 -1.30
C TRP A 78 -5.81 3.12 -1.18
N GLY A 79 -5.25 3.97 -0.30
CA GLY A 79 -3.82 4.13 -0.12
C GLY A 79 -3.14 4.99 -1.19
N ALA A 80 -3.87 5.56 -2.15
CA ALA A 80 -3.26 6.46 -3.13
C ALA A 80 -2.82 7.79 -2.51
N PHE A 81 -1.88 8.47 -3.17
CA PHE A 81 -1.48 9.83 -2.84
C PHE A 81 -2.71 10.75 -2.83
N GLY A 82 -2.81 11.57 -1.79
CA GLY A 82 -3.90 12.52 -1.59
C GLY A 82 -3.41 13.95 -1.62
N SER A 83 -4.26 14.86 -1.17
CA SER A 83 -3.88 16.27 -0.97
C SER A 83 -3.15 16.44 0.35
N GLY A 84 -1.98 17.07 0.31
CA GLY A 84 -1.26 17.60 1.47
C GLY A 84 -1.26 19.12 1.50
N SER A 85 -0.81 19.71 2.59
CA SER A 85 -0.72 21.17 2.74
C SER A 85 0.63 21.66 3.24
N SER A 86 1.47 20.77 3.74
CA SER A 86 2.78 21.11 4.28
C SER A 86 3.84 20.14 3.77
N HIS A 87 4.40 20.40 2.60
CA HIS A 87 5.65 19.76 2.19
C HIS A 87 6.84 20.45 2.85
N GLY A 88 7.71 19.71 3.54
CA GLY A 88 8.94 20.29 4.07
C GLY A 88 9.73 19.38 5.01
N LYS A 89 10.89 19.87 5.43
CA LYS A 89 11.76 19.18 6.38
C LYS A 89 11.22 19.32 7.80
N LYS A 90 10.82 18.20 8.41
CA LYS A 90 10.24 18.16 9.77
C LYS A 90 10.42 16.78 10.40
N ILE A 91 10.29 16.71 11.73
CA ILE A 91 10.36 15.45 12.47
C ILE A 91 9.23 14.50 12.05
N LEU A 92 9.44 13.19 12.22
CA LEU A 92 8.39 12.20 11.94
C LEU A 92 7.30 12.26 13.03
N PRO A 93 6.03 12.09 12.66
CA PRO A 93 4.91 12.12 13.59
C PRO A 93 4.96 10.95 14.57
N ARG A 94 4.54 11.19 15.82
CA ARG A 94 4.44 10.16 16.88
C ARG A 94 3.00 9.80 17.23
N SER A 95 2.03 10.60 16.81
CA SER A 95 0.61 10.42 17.10
C SER A 95 -0.28 10.89 15.95
N LEU A 96 -1.53 10.43 15.99
CA LEU A 96 -2.62 10.86 15.14
C LEU A 96 -3.76 11.33 16.05
N ASP A 97 -4.21 12.57 15.87
CA ASP A 97 -5.35 13.15 16.56
C ASP A 97 -6.22 13.90 15.55
N CYS A 98 -7.38 13.34 15.19
CA CYS A 98 -8.28 14.01 14.27
C CYS A 98 -9.75 13.59 14.42
N ILE A 99 -10.62 14.48 13.96
CA ILE A 99 -12.06 14.27 13.83
C ILE A 99 -12.41 14.37 12.34
N TRP A 100 -13.20 13.43 11.84
CA TRP A 100 -13.60 13.41 10.43
C TRP A 100 -15.06 13.00 10.25
N VAL A 101 -15.61 13.43 9.13
CA VAL A 101 -16.94 13.05 8.65
C VAL A 101 -16.79 11.83 7.74
N SER A 102 -17.61 10.81 7.96
CA SER A 102 -17.84 9.73 7.01
C SER A 102 -19.17 9.98 6.30
N TYR A 103 -19.11 10.43 5.04
CA TYR A 103 -20.31 10.84 4.30
C TYR A 103 -21.22 9.64 3.97
N ALA A 104 -20.63 8.48 3.66
CA ALA A 104 -21.39 7.26 3.38
C ALA A 104 -22.13 6.72 4.61
N GLU A 105 -21.59 6.95 5.81
CA GLU A 105 -22.20 6.51 7.08
C GLU A 105 -23.06 7.60 7.74
N ASP A 106 -23.06 8.83 7.21
CA ASP A 106 -23.72 10.00 7.80
C ASP A 106 -23.35 10.21 9.28
N CYS A 107 -22.08 10.00 9.63
CA CYS A 107 -21.60 10.11 11.01
C CYS A 107 -20.18 10.70 11.09
N MET A 108 -19.71 10.92 12.32
CA MET A 108 -18.35 11.38 12.57
C MET A 108 -17.61 10.41 13.47
N TYR A 109 -16.30 10.43 13.32
CA TYR A 109 -15.37 9.68 14.14
C TYR A 109 -14.30 10.62 14.70
N SER A 110 -13.77 10.27 15.86
CA SER A 110 -12.57 10.86 16.43
C SER A 110 -11.53 9.77 16.66
N ILE A 111 -10.26 10.14 16.57
CA ILE A 111 -9.13 9.31 16.98
C ILE A 111 -8.12 10.19 17.70
N ASP A 112 -7.52 9.67 18.76
CA ASP A 112 -6.35 10.22 19.44
C ASP A 112 -5.52 9.03 19.91
N CYS A 113 -4.41 8.76 19.22
CA CYS A 113 -3.56 7.62 19.56
C CYS A 113 -2.09 7.82 19.13
N PRO A 114 -1.14 7.17 19.81
CA PRO A 114 0.21 7.02 19.28
C PRO A 114 0.19 6.20 17.98
N ILE A 115 1.17 6.44 17.11
CA ILE A 115 1.42 5.61 15.92
C ILE A 115 2.73 4.82 16.09
N ASP A 116 2.92 3.79 15.26
CA ASP A 116 4.16 2.98 15.22
C ASP A 116 5.33 3.80 14.68
N TYR A 117 5.86 4.67 15.54
CA TYR A 117 6.96 5.60 15.25
C TYR A 117 8.24 4.85 14.90
N ASP A 118 8.56 3.77 15.60
CA ASP A 118 9.80 3.03 15.40
C ASP A 118 9.83 2.41 13.99
N LYS A 119 8.71 1.84 13.55
CA LYS A 119 8.60 1.33 12.18
C LYS A 119 8.66 2.45 11.14
N LEU A 120 8.00 3.57 11.39
CA LEU A 120 8.04 4.72 10.49
C LEU A 120 9.47 5.27 10.36
N LEU A 121 10.17 5.45 11.49
CA LEU A 121 11.56 5.90 11.54
C LEU A 121 12.49 4.94 10.80
N ALA A 122 12.37 3.63 11.05
CA ALA A 122 13.17 2.62 10.38
C ALA A 122 12.99 2.67 8.86
N LEU A 123 11.76 2.80 8.36
CA LEU A 123 11.47 2.93 6.93
C LEU A 123 12.16 4.17 6.33
N PHE A 124 12.05 5.32 6.99
CA PHE A 124 12.64 6.58 6.51
C PHE A 124 14.18 6.58 6.57
N GLN A 125 14.79 5.94 7.57
CA GLN A 125 16.24 5.82 7.71
C GLN A 125 16.85 4.79 6.74
N GLU A 126 16.20 3.63 6.56
CA GLU A 126 16.68 2.56 5.68
C GLU A 126 16.61 2.99 4.21
N GLY A 127 15.49 3.63 3.84
CA GLY A 127 15.19 4.02 2.47
C GLY A 127 15.11 2.82 1.53
N TYR A 128 15.23 3.08 0.23
CA TYR A 128 15.20 2.05 -0.80
C TYR A 128 15.90 2.54 -2.09
N GLN A 129 16.13 1.65 -3.04
CA GLN A 129 16.78 1.99 -4.29
C GLN A 129 15.84 2.79 -5.21
N ASP A 130 16.31 3.91 -5.74
CA ASP A 130 15.55 4.72 -6.69
C ASP A 130 15.56 4.08 -8.08
N SER A 131 14.43 3.47 -8.45
CA SER A 131 14.29 2.83 -9.75
C SER A 131 14.37 3.82 -10.92
N ASN A 132 13.91 5.07 -10.76
CA ASN A 132 13.96 6.06 -11.82
C ASN A 132 15.40 6.49 -12.09
N PHE A 133 16.18 6.67 -11.03
CA PHE A 133 17.60 6.96 -11.17
C PHE A 133 18.34 5.80 -11.84
N PHE A 134 18.08 4.55 -11.42
CA PHE A 134 18.71 3.38 -12.04
C PHE A 134 18.45 3.27 -13.55
N PHE A 135 17.19 3.39 -13.98
CA PHE A 135 16.84 3.24 -15.39
C PHE A 135 17.27 4.43 -16.28
N ASN A 136 17.38 5.64 -15.72
CA ASN A 136 17.77 6.84 -16.48
C ASN A 136 19.25 7.22 -16.30
N GLY A 137 19.93 6.69 -15.30
CA GLY A 137 21.31 6.98 -14.92
C GLY A 137 22.27 5.86 -15.28
N ASN A 138 22.05 5.15 -16.40
CA ASN A 138 22.92 4.09 -16.90
C ASN A 138 23.24 2.98 -15.87
N GLY A 139 22.27 2.62 -15.02
CA GLY A 139 22.43 1.58 -14.00
C GLY A 139 23.09 2.06 -12.70
N GLU A 140 23.26 3.36 -12.49
CA GLU A 140 23.77 3.89 -11.23
C GLU A 140 22.80 3.62 -10.06
N TYR A 141 23.38 3.22 -8.92
CA TYR A 141 22.61 2.97 -7.70
C TYR A 141 22.57 4.23 -6.85
N LYS A 142 21.35 4.75 -6.66
CA LYS A 142 21.09 5.82 -5.70
C LYS A 142 20.02 5.37 -4.72
N LYS A 143 20.32 5.51 -3.43
CA LYS A 143 19.31 5.38 -2.38
C LYS A 143 18.44 6.64 -2.35
N THR A 144 17.15 6.43 -2.18
CA THR A 144 16.16 7.45 -1.83
C THR A 144 15.39 6.98 -0.60
N THR A 145 14.46 7.79 -0.10
CA THR A 145 13.60 7.40 1.01
C THR A 145 12.17 7.87 0.79
N TYR A 146 11.29 7.52 1.71
CA TYR A 146 9.89 7.94 1.74
C TYR A 146 9.80 9.47 1.91
N ASN A 147 8.80 10.07 1.26
CA ASN A 147 8.59 11.52 1.28
C ASN A 147 7.11 11.88 1.46
N ALA A 148 6.26 10.91 1.78
CA ALA A 148 4.87 11.14 2.10
C ALA A 148 4.42 10.22 3.23
N ILE A 149 3.51 10.72 4.07
CA ILE A 149 2.79 9.95 5.08
C ILE A 149 1.31 10.06 4.77
N ILE A 150 0.73 8.95 4.32
CA ILE A 150 -0.68 8.88 3.91
C ILE A 150 -1.50 8.35 5.06
N VAL A 151 -2.57 9.05 5.43
CA VAL A 151 -3.58 8.62 6.39
C VAL A 151 -4.87 8.30 5.64
N GLY A 152 -5.19 7.02 5.57
CA GLY A 152 -6.41 6.52 4.92
C GLY A 152 -7.52 6.33 5.93
N PHE A 153 -8.69 6.86 5.62
CA PHE A 153 -9.91 6.68 6.42
C PHE A 153 -10.92 5.87 5.63
N ALA A 154 -11.46 4.82 6.26
CA ALA A 154 -12.46 3.96 5.65
C ALA A 154 -13.63 3.68 6.62
N PRO A 155 -14.79 3.27 6.09
CA PRO A 155 -15.99 3.03 6.88
C PRO A 155 -15.82 2.17 8.13
N GLY A 156 -16.64 2.46 9.12
CA GLY A 156 -16.54 1.86 10.45
C GLY A 156 -15.39 2.45 11.26
N GLY A 157 -14.87 3.64 10.92
CA GLY A 157 -13.75 4.26 11.64
C GLY A 157 -12.41 3.53 11.45
N VAL A 158 -12.21 2.84 10.34
CA VAL A 158 -10.91 2.21 10.01
C VAL A 158 -9.93 3.31 9.63
N VAL A 159 -8.74 3.29 10.21
CA VAL A 159 -7.65 4.19 9.85
C VAL A 159 -6.39 3.39 9.54
N VAL A 160 -5.71 3.69 8.44
CA VAL A 160 -4.42 3.09 8.08
C VAL A 160 -3.43 4.19 7.76
N VAL A 161 -2.21 4.06 8.27
CA VAL A 161 -1.11 4.98 7.98
C VAL A 161 -0.09 4.26 7.11
N TRP A 162 0.35 4.89 6.02
CA TRP A 162 1.42 4.39 5.16
C TRP A 162 2.57 5.39 5.07
N ALA A 163 3.79 4.88 4.94
CA ALA A 163 4.92 5.62 4.40
C ALA A 163 4.96 5.39 2.89
N ALA A 164 4.96 6.48 2.11
CA ALA A 164 4.92 6.42 0.65
C ALA A 164 6.09 7.21 0.02
N GLY A 165 6.54 6.70 -1.13
CA GLY A 165 7.58 7.31 -1.95
C GLY A 165 7.53 6.74 -3.36
N ALA A 166 8.42 7.21 -4.24
CA ALA A 166 8.48 6.76 -5.63
C ALA A 166 8.62 5.23 -5.75
N GLY A 167 7.57 4.56 -6.24
CA GLY A 167 7.55 3.12 -6.49
C GLY A 167 7.58 2.24 -5.23
N ARG A 168 7.40 2.81 -4.04
CA ARG A 168 7.43 2.08 -2.77
C ARG A 168 6.43 2.67 -1.79
N GLN A 169 5.58 1.84 -1.21
CA GLN A 169 4.65 2.23 -0.17
C GLN A 169 4.43 1.09 0.81
N MET A 170 4.56 1.37 2.10
CA MET A 170 4.50 0.37 3.17
C MET A 170 3.48 0.79 4.23
N GLU A 171 2.65 -0.15 4.67
CA GLU A 171 1.75 0.07 5.80
C GLU A 171 2.60 0.26 7.06
N VAL A 172 2.40 1.37 7.76
CA VAL A 172 3.00 1.64 9.09
C VAL A 172 2.14 0.97 10.14
N GLY A 173 0.85 1.28 10.19
CA GLY A 173 -0.07 0.66 11.14
C GLY A 173 -1.54 0.88 10.81
N ARG A 174 -2.38 0.12 11.51
CA ARG A 174 -3.84 0.20 11.44
C ARG A 174 -4.39 0.60 12.80
N TYR A 175 -5.25 1.62 12.81
CA TYR A 175 -5.85 2.23 13.99
C TYR A 175 -7.38 2.31 13.85
N LYS A 176 -8.07 2.71 14.92
CA LYS A 176 -9.54 2.72 14.97
C LYS A 176 -10.04 4.05 15.53
N GLY A 177 -10.84 4.76 14.75
CA GLY A 177 -11.66 5.86 15.24
C GLY A 177 -12.88 5.34 16.01
N THR A 178 -13.32 6.15 16.97
CA THR A 178 -14.56 5.92 17.71
C THR A 178 -15.62 6.91 17.25
N PRO A 179 -16.90 6.50 17.18
CA PRO A 179 -17.98 7.43 16.87
C PRO A 179 -17.92 8.67 17.75
N TYR A 180 -18.05 9.84 17.15
CA TYR A 180 -17.94 11.13 17.83
C TYR A 180 -19.11 12.03 17.46
N LYS A 181 -19.52 12.88 18.41
CA LYS A 181 -20.56 13.87 18.20
C LYS A 181 -20.01 15.24 18.57
N VAL A 182 -19.82 16.08 17.55
CA VAL A 182 -19.35 17.45 17.75
C VAL A 182 -20.40 18.23 18.56
N PRO A 183 -20.00 18.94 19.63
CA PRO A 183 -20.90 19.78 20.41
C PRO A 183 -21.59 20.84 19.54
N LYS A 184 -22.88 21.10 19.78
CA LYS A 184 -23.64 22.09 19.01
C LYS A 184 -23.07 23.50 19.12
N ASP A 185 -22.58 23.86 20.30
CA ASP A 185 -21.99 25.18 20.55
C ASP A 185 -20.67 25.36 19.79
N GLU A 186 -19.94 24.27 19.55
CA GLU A 186 -18.75 24.29 18.70
C GLU A 186 -19.15 24.55 17.25
N ILE A 187 -20.15 23.83 16.73
CA ILE A 187 -20.66 24.01 15.36
C ILE A 187 -21.17 25.43 15.14
N ALA A 188 -21.96 25.98 16.08
CA ALA A 188 -22.52 27.33 16.00
C ALA A 188 -21.47 28.46 16.05
N GLY A 189 -20.24 28.12 16.44
CA GLY A 189 -19.11 29.05 16.45
C GLY A 189 -18.27 29.03 15.17
N LEU A 190 -18.59 28.16 14.20
CA LEU A 190 -17.86 28.02 12.94
C LEU A 190 -18.24 29.11 11.93
N ASP A 191 -17.38 29.33 10.94
CA ASP A 191 -17.74 30.10 9.76
C ASP A 191 -18.63 29.27 8.82
N ALA A 192 -19.19 29.91 7.79
CA ALA A 192 -20.08 29.24 6.85
C ALA A 192 -19.45 28.00 6.17
N SER A 193 -18.14 28.01 5.95
CA SER A 193 -17.43 26.86 5.38
C SER A 193 -17.36 25.70 6.37
N GLY A 194 -17.01 25.99 7.63
CA GLY A 194 -16.94 25.00 8.70
C GLY A 194 -18.30 24.42 9.06
N GLU A 195 -19.38 25.21 9.04
CA GLU A 195 -20.74 24.70 9.27
C GLU A 195 -21.22 23.76 8.16
N THR A 196 -20.73 23.94 6.92
CA THR A 196 -21.25 23.24 5.73
C THR A 196 -21.11 21.71 5.84
N ILE A 197 -20.01 21.20 6.39
CA ILE A 197 -19.80 19.74 6.56
C ILE A 197 -20.81 19.11 7.54
N PHE A 198 -21.43 19.93 8.40
CA PHE A 198 -22.45 19.52 9.36
C PHE A 198 -23.88 19.58 8.81
N ASP A 199 -24.11 20.24 7.66
CA ASP A 199 -25.42 20.32 7.01
C ASP A 199 -25.81 18.95 6.39
N PRO A 200 -26.92 18.32 6.83
CA PRO A 200 -27.40 17.09 6.21
C PRO A 200 -27.66 17.19 4.70
N LYS A 201 -28.07 18.36 4.19
CA LYS A 201 -28.28 18.56 2.75
C LYS A 201 -26.96 18.51 1.99
N PHE A 202 -25.91 19.15 2.54
CA PHE A 202 -24.58 19.10 1.97
C PHE A 202 -24.04 17.66 1.96
N ARG A 203 -24.13 16.94 3.08
CA ARG A 203 -23.69 15.53 3.14
C ARG A 203 -24.41 14.64 2.14
N LYS A 204 -25.72 14.83 1.97
CA LYS A 204 -26.49 14.13 0.94
C LYS A 204 -26.03 14.49 -0.47
N MET A 205 -25.78 15.78 -0.73
CA MET A 205 -25.27 16.25 -2.03
C MET A 205 -23.95 15.57 -2.40
N ILE A 206 -23.00 15.45 -1.46
CA ILE A 206 -21.73 14.74 -1.65
C ILE A 206 -21.97 13.32 -2.16
N MET A 207 -22.88 12.57 -1.54
CA MET A 207 -23.19 11.18 -1.92
C MET A 207 -23.94 11.04 -3.25
N THR A 208 -24.56 12.12 -3.74
CA THR A 208 -25.28 12.13 -5.03
C THR A 208 -24.51 12.80 -6.16
N SER A 209 -23.30 13.30 -5.91
CA SER A 209 -22.51 14.00 -6.92
C SER A 209 -21.73 13.00 -7.79
N PRO A 210 -21.98 12.92 -9.12
CA PRO A 210 -21.29 11.98 -10.01
C PRO A 210 -19.79 12.23 -10.14
N ASN A 211 -19.33 13.44 -9.81
CA ASN A 211 -17.90 13.78 -9.78
C ASN A 211 -17.19 13.29 -8.51
N ILE A 212 -17.96 12.88 -7.50
CA ILE A 212 -17.45 12.40 -6.21
C ILE A 212 -17.70 10.88 -6.10
N ILE A 213 -18.94 10.46 -6.31
CA ILE A 213 -19.36 9.05 -6.29
C ILE A 213 -19.64 8.61 -7.73
N PRO A 214 -18.97 7.57 -8.25
CA PRO A 214 -19.25 7.05 -9.58
C PRO A 214 -20.74 6.70 -9.79
N LEU A 215 -21.28 7.00 -10.97
CA LEU A 215 -22.69 6.74 -11.29
C LEU A 215 -23.10 5.28 -11.11
N GLU A 216 -22.19 4.33 -11.38
CA GLU A 216 -22.45 2.91 -11.18
C GLU A 216 -22.77 2.60 -9.71
N MET A 217 -22.01 3.18 -8.78
CA MET A 217 -22.23 3.02 -7.34
C MET A 217 -23.51 3.71 -6.86
N GLN A 218 -23.88 4.83 -7.50
CA GLN A 218 -25.15 5.52 -7.21
C GLN A 218 -26.37 4.74 -7.71
N ASN A 219 -26.28 4.17 -8.91
CA ASN A 219 -27.36 3.42 -9.56
C ASN A 219 -27.54 2.02 -8.97
N ASN A 220 -26.47 1.44 -8.41
CA ASN A 220 -26.48 0.13 -7.79
C ASN A 220 -25.85 0.16 -6.37
N PRO A 221 -26.49 0.86 -5.41
CA PRO A 221 -25.93 1.05 -4.09
C PRO A 221 -25.81 -0.28 -3.35
N GLN A 222 -24.60 -0.60 -2.92
CA GLN A 222 -24.33 -1.77 -2.09
C GLN A 222 -24.29 -1.37 -0.61
N PRO A 223 -24.61 -2.29 0.33
CA PRO A 223 -24.35 -2.07 1.73
C PRO A 223 -22.88 -1.76 1.99
N ILE A 224 -22.61 -0.92 3.00
CA ILE A 224 -21.23 -0.59 3.40
C ILE A 224 -20.52 -1.89 3.80
N PRO A 225 -19.38 -2.23 3.17
CA PRO A 225 -18.70 -3.50 3.36
C PRO A 225 -17.77 -3.42 4.58
N TYR A 226 -18.35 -3.30 5.77
CA TYR A 226 -17.58 -3.27 7.01
C TYR A 226 -16.64 -4.48 7.11
N GLY A 227 -15.38 -4.22 7.45
CA GLY A 227 -14.33 -5.25 7.53
C GLY A 227 -13.58 -5.52 6.22
N LEU A 228 -14.01 -4.97 5.07
CA LEU A 228 -13.33 -5.15 3.79
C LEU A 228 -11.87 -4.69 3.84
N TRP A 229 -11.61 -3.47 4.31
CA TRP A 229 -10.25 -2.92 4.41
C TRP A 229 -9.36 -3.67 5.41
N ASP A 230 -9.95 -4.22 6.47
CA ASP A 230 -9.21 -5.11 7.38
C ASP A 230 -8.87 -6.45 6.68
N SER A 231 -9.77 -6.96 5.83
CA SER A 231 -9.52 -8.19 5.07
C SER A 231 -8.39 -8.06 4.05
N TYR A 232 -8.24 -6.87 3.44
CA TYR A 232 -7.17 -6.57 2.49
C TYR A 232 -5.77 -6.65 3.11
N ARG A 233 -5.66 -6.49 4.44
CA ARG A 233 -4.40 -6.59 5.18
C ARG A 233 -3.93 -8.03 5.40
N THR A 234 -4.73 -9.02 4.99
CA THR A 234 -4.32 -10.43 5.05
C THR A 234 -3.10 -10.65 4.16
N ARG A 235 -2.03 -11.23 4.73
CA ARG A 235 -0.78 -11.48 4.02
C ARG A 235 -0.55 -12.97 3.78
N TYR A 236 -0.14 -13.30 2.57
CA TYR A 236 0.19 -14.64 2.10
C TYR A 236 1.68 -14.70 1.73
N ASN A 237 2.33 -15.85 1.88
CA ASN A 237 3.76 -15.98 1.60
C ASN A 237 4.00 -16.29 0.12
N TRP A 238 4.13 -15.25 -0.71
CA TRP A 238 4.25 -15.43 -2.15
C TRP A 238 5.36 -14.57 -2.78
N LYS A 239 5.80 -14.96 -3.97
CA LYS A 239 6.68 -14.17 -4.85
C LYS A 239 6.13 -14.15 -6.27
N PRO A 240 6.40 -13.10 -7.06
CA PRO A 240 6.10 -13.13 -8.49
C PRO A 240 7.11 -13.99 -9.24
N VAL A 241 6.66 -14.62 -10.31
CA VAL A 241 7.54 -15.31 -11.27
C VAL A 241 7.08 -14.91 -12.66
N VAL A 242 8.02 -14.55 -13.53
CA VAL A 242 7.71 -14.31 -14.94
C VAL A 242 8.33 -15.45 -15.75
N GLU A 243 7.47 -16.26 -16.35
CA GLU A 243 7.88 -17.32 -17.25
C GLU A 243 7.81 -16.80 -18.68
N ILE A 244 8.89 -16.97 -19.42
CA ILE A 244 8.97 -16.41 -20.75
C ILE A 244 9.53 -17.46 -21.69
N GLN A 245 8.78 -17.74 -22.76
CA GLN A 245 9.06 -18.83 -23.69
C GLN A 245 10.29 -18.59 -24.59
N ASN A 246 10.85 -17.37 -24.59
CA ASN A 246 12.08 -17.01 -25.29
C ASN A 246 13.09 -16.38 -24.32
N GLN A 247 14.38 -16.41 -24.66
CA GLN A 247 15.41 -15.63 -23.95
C GLN A 247 15.03 -14.14 -24.03
N VAL A 248 14.49 -13.62 -22.95
CA VAL A 248 14.14 -12.21 -22.79
C VAL A 248 14.71 -11.72 -21.47
N GLU A 249 15.05 -10.44 -21.44
CA GLU A 249 15.57 -9.79 -20.25
C GLU A 249 14.40 -9.17 -19.47
N LEU A 250 14.13 -9.64 -18.26
CA LEU A 250 13.17 -9.02 -17.35
C LEU A 250 13.82 -7.78 -16.72
N LEU A 251 13.19 -6.61 -16.88
CA LEU A 251 13.73 -5.34 -16.40
C LEU A 251 13.18 -4.96 -15.03
N TYR A 252 11.87 -5.13 -14.82
CA TYR A 252 11.21 -4.87 -13.54
C TYR A 252 9.88 -5.60 -13.41
N ILE A 253 9.42 -5.75 -12.16
CA ILE A 253 8.06 -6.12 -11.77
C ILE A 253 7.61 -5.12 -10.70
N ALA A 254 6.45 -4.49 -10.86
CA ALA A 254 5.85 -3.57 -9.89
C ALA A 254 4.47 -4.07 -9.46
N PHE A 255 4.14 -3.96 -8.18
CA PHE A 255 2.88 -4.41 -7.58
C PHE A 255 2.15 -3.23 -6.94
N ASP A 256 0.84 -3.19 -7.16
CA ASP A 256 -0.11 -2.48 -6.32
C ASP A 256 -0.96 -3.52 -5.59
N MET A 257 -1.10 -3.40 -4.26
CA MET A 257 -1.81 -4.39 -3.42
C MET A 257 -3.05 -3.80 -2.76
N TYR A 258 -4.03 -4.66 -2.46
CA TYR A 258 -5.32 -4.25 -1.89
C TYR A 258 -5.21 -3.54 -0.53
N ASN A 259 -4.16 -3.79 0.25
CA ASN A 259 -3.91 -3.05 1.50
C ASN A 259 -3.27 -1.66 1.29
N GLY A 260 -3.12 -1.22 0.04
CA GLY A 260 -2.48 0.05 -0.32
C GLY A 260 -0.95 -0.01 -0.38
N GLU A 261 -0.32 -1.16 -0.16
CA GLU A 261 1.14 -1.25 -0.31
C GLU A 261 1.56 -1.32 -1.79
N LYS A 262 2.76 -0.81 -2.06
CA LYS A 262 3.39 -0.82 -3.38
C LYS A 262 4.83 -1.29 -3.28
N GLU A 263 5.24 -2.14 -4.20
CA GLU A 263 6.63 -2.61 -4.29
C GLU A 263 7.06 -2.66 -5.76
N LYS A 264 8.35 -2.43 -6.01
CA LYS A 264 8.95 -2.61 -7.33
C LYS A 264 10.25 -3.38 -7.18
N LEU A 265 10.33 -4.53 -7.86
CA LEU A 265 11.55 -5.33 -8.00
C LEU A 265 12.19 -5.00 -9.34
N PHE A 266 13.49 -4.74 -9.32
CA PHE A 266 14.34 -4.53 -10.49
C PHE A 266 15.76 -4.94 -10.10
N ASP A 267 16.59 -5.29 -11.08
CA ASP A 267 18.00 -5.62 -10.86
C ASP A 267 18.20 -6.65 -9.71
N GLN A 268 18.93 -6.33 -8.63
CA GLN A 268 19.17 -7.23 -7.51
C GLN A 268 17.87 -7.69 -6.84
N GLY A 269 16.82 -6.86 -6.85
CA GLY A 269 15.50 -7.23 -6.37
C GLY A 269 14.87 -8.38 -7.16
N LEU A 270 15.14 -8.47 -8.47
CA LEU A 270 14.71 -9.58 -9.33
C LEU A 270 15.58 -10.82 -9.13
N ILE A 271 16.87 -10.64 -8.88
CA ILE A 271 17.82 -11.75 -8.64
C ILE A 271 17.50 -12.43 -7.31
N VAL A 272 17.28 -11.64 -6.25
CA VAL A 272 16.99 -12.18 -4.91
C VAL A 272 15.59 -12.77 -4.86
N ASN A 273 14.57 -12.01 -5.28
CA ASN A 273 13.15 -12.41 -5.39
C ASN A 273 12.66 -13.49 -4.40
N ASN A 274 12.93 -13.29 -3.09
CA ASN A 274 12.54 -14.23 -2.05
C ASN A 274 11.01 -14.27 -1.85
N PHE A 275 10.51 -15.39 -1.35
CA PHE A 275 9.16 -15.46 -0.78
C PHE A 275 9.03 -14.47 0.38
N LYS A 276 7.95 -13.69 0.38
CA LYS A 276 7.64 -12.72 1.43
C LYS A 276 6.13 -12.73 1.72
N LYS A 277 5.77 -12.43 2.96
CA LYS A 277 4.38 -12.19 3.36
C LYS A 277 3.89 -10.87 2.75
N ARG A 278 3.15 -10.98 1.65
CA ARG A 278 2.58 -9.86 0.87
C ARG A 278 1.06 -9.93 0.89
N ALA A 279 0.41 -8.77 0.78
CA ALA A 279 -1.03 -8.73 0.54
C ALA A 279 -1.36 -9.25 -0.86
N ILE A 280 -2.65 -9.42 -1.15
CA ILE A 280 -3.13 -9.81 -2.48
C ILE A 280 -2.92 -8.61 -3.43
N PRO A 281 -2.36 -8.83 -4.64
CA PRO A 281 -2.18 -7.76 -5.62
C PRO A 281 -3.52 -7.36 -6.27
N ILE A 282 -3.70 -6.06 -6.49
CA ILE A 282 -4.71 -5.48 -7.40
C ILE A 282 -4.24 -5.70 -8.84
N GLY A 283 -2.96 -5.42 -9.09
CA GLY A 283 -2.36 -5.56 -10.40
C GLY A 283 -0.85 -5.60 -10.36
N ILE A 284 -0.26 -5.98 -11.49
CA ILE A 284 1.18 -6.07 -11.68
C ILE A 284 1.56 -5.43 -13.01
N SER A 285 2.56 -4.55 -12.97
CA SER A 285 3.22 -4.04 -14.17
C SER A 285 4.57 -4.72 -14.36
N ILE A 286 4.84 -5.23 -15.55
CA ILE A 286 6.14 -5.82 -15.91
C ILE A 286 6.76 -5.12 -17.11
N GLY A 287 8.08 -4.98 -17.09
CA GLY A 287 8.86 -4.51 -18.22
C GLY A 287 9.89 -5.57 -18.64
N TRP A 288 9.97 -5.87 -19.93
CA TRP A 288 10.93 -6.86 -20.45
C TRP A 288 11.42 -6.49 -21.85
N ARG A 289 12.49 -7.15 -22.31
CA ARG A 289 13.05 -7.01 -23.67
C ARG A 289 13.19 -8.33 -24.37
N ASP A 290 12.78 -8.40 -25.63
CA ASP A 290 13.05 -9.57 -26.45
C ASP A 290 14.53 -9.70 -26.85
N ALA A 291 14.89 -10.85 -27.42
CA ALA A 291 16.25 -11.14 -27.90
C ALA A 291 16.76 -10.16 -28.98
N LYS A 292 15.89 -9.36 -29.60
CA LYS A 292 16.27 -8.34 -30.60
C LYS A 292 16.48 -6.97 -29.95
N GLY A 293 16.31 -6.86 -28.63
CA GLY A 293 16.38 -5.62 -27.86
C GLY A 293 15.11 -4.78 -27.91
N GLN A 294 13.98 -5.31 -28.43
CA GLN A 294 12.70 -4.60 -28.40
C GLN A 294 12.10 -4.67 -27.00
N GLY A 295 11.84 -3.50 -26.40
CA GLY A 295 11.21 -3.40 -25.08
C GLY A 295 9.69 -3.51 -25.11
N TYR A 296 9.13 -4.04 -24.04
CA TYR A 296 7.70 -4.21 -23.83
C TYR A 296 7.32 -3.78 -22.40
N GLY A 297 6.14 -3.19 -22.27
CA GLY A 297 5.47 -2.96 -21.00
C GLY A 297 4.15 -3.74 -20.97
N GLY A 298 3.84 -4.35 -19.84
CA GLY A 298 2.61 -5.11 -19.66
C GLY A 298 1.97 -4.77 -18.33
N ASP A 299 0.67 -4.47 -18.35
CA ASP A 299 -0.16 -4.26 -17.17
C ASP A 299 -1.14 -5.43 -17.05
N VAL A 300 -1.20 -6.00 -15.86
CA VAL A 300 -1.99 -7.18 -15.49
C VAL A 300 -2.90 -6.78 -14.33
N ASN A 301 -4.18 -6.59 -14.58
CA ASN A 301 -5.17 -6.19 -13.56
C ASN A 301 -6.05 -7.39 -13.20
N PHE A 302 -6.15 -7.72 -11.92
CA PHE A 302 -6.88 -8.90 -11.47
C PHE A 302 -8.34 -8.57 -11.13
N ASP A 303 -9.25 -9.50 -11.44
CA ASP A 303 -10.61 -9.49 -10.88
C ASP A 303 -10.52 -9.77 -9.38
N GLU A 304 -11.00 -8.83 -8.55
CA GLU A 304 -10.86 -8.88 -7.09
C GLU A 304 -11.40 -10.18 -6.49
N LYS A 305 -12.57 -10.61 -6.98
CA LYS A 305 -13.23 -11.80 -6.48
C LYS A 305 -12.42 -13.06 -6.83
N GLU A 306 -12.05 -13.21 -8.09
CA GLU A 306 -11.26 -14.35 -8.57
C GLU A 306 -9.92 -14.46 -7.86
N ILE A 307 -9.13 -13.38 -7.77
CA ILE A 307 -7.82 -13.41 -7.13
C ILE A 307 -7.94 -13.69 -5.63
N THR A 308 -8.94 -13.10 -4.96
CA THR A 308 -9.17 -13.33 -3.53
C THR A 308 -9.57 -14.77 -3.24
N GLU A 309 -10.47 -15.34 -4.05
CA GLU A 309 -10.87 -16.74 -3.93
C GLU A 309 -9.69 -17.68 -4.24
N ALA A 310 -8.86 -17.36 -5.24
CA ALA A 310 -7.70 -18.15 -5.59
C ALA A 310 -6.64 -18.18 -4.47
N PHE A 311 -6.31 -17.03 -3.86
CA PHE A 311 -5.41 -16.99 -2.71
C PHE A 311 -5.99 -17.75 -1.50
N LYS A 312 -7.28 -17.57 -1.18
CA LYS A 312 -7.92 -18.31 -0.09
C LYS A 312 -7.89 -19.82 -0.34
N ALA A 313 -8.19 -20.26 -1.56
CA ALA A 313 -8.19 -21.67 -1.93
C ALA A 313 -6.78 -22.26 -1.88
N MET A 314 -5.79 -21.54 -2.41
CA MET A 314 -4.39 -21.97 -2.41
C MET A 314 -3.93 -22.27 -0.98
N TYR A 315 -4.12 -21.33 -0.04
CA TYR A 315 -3.59 -21.41 1.32
C TYR A 315 -4.50 -22.10 2.36
N LYS A 316 -5.61 -22.67 1.92
CA LYS A 316 -6.63 -23.24 2.83
C LYS A 316 -6.09 -24.35 3.74
N GLU A 317 -5.35 -25.30 3.17
CA GLU A 317 -4.86 -26.48 3.90
C GLU A 317 -3.50 -26.19 4.59
N SER A 318 -2.72 -25.25 4.05
CA SER A 318 -1.39 -24.88 4.54
C SER A 318 -1.19 -23.35 4.52
N PRO A 319 -1.59 -22.63 5.58
CA PRO A 319 -1.53 -21.15 5.64
C PRO A 319 -0.12 -20.55 5.51
N ASP A 320 0.92 -21.33 5.79
CA ASP A 320 2.32 -20.89 5.73
C ASP A 320 3.10 -21.43 4.53
N GLN A 321 2.44 -22.14 3.60
CA GLN A 321 3.11 -22.60 2.38
C GLN A 321 3.62 -21.42 1.54
N GLU A 322 4.52 -21.72 0.62
CA GLU A 322 5.02 -20.79 -0.37
C GLU A 322 4.25 -20.96 -1.68
N ALA A 323 3.81 -19.85 -2.29
CA ALA A 323 3.19 -19.87 -3.60
C ALA A 323 3.81 -18.85 -4.55
N GLU A 324 3.81 -19.17 -5.83
CA GLU A 324 4.26 -18.32 -6.92
C GLU A 324 3.04 -17.71 -7.62
N LEU A 325 3.04 -16.39 -7.80
CA LEU A 325 2.15 -15.74 -8.75
C LEU A 325 2.87 -15.65 -10.08
N VAL A 326 2.51 -16.54 -10.99
CA VAL A 326 3.20 -16.77 -12.25
C VAL A 326 2.54 -15.96 -13.36
N LEU A 327 3.36 -15.19 -14.08
CA LEU A 327 3.00 -14.43 -15.26
C LEU A 327 3.70 -15.03 -16.47
N ILE A 328 2.94 -15.64 -17.38
CA ILE A 328 3.47 -16.32 -18.55
C ILE A 328 3.34 -15.40 -19.76
N VAL A 329 4.46 -14.89 -20.25
CA VAL A 329 4.49 -14.06 -21.47
C VAL A 329 4.47 -14.97 -22.69
N ASN A 330 3.53 -14.73 -23.61
CA ASN A 330 3.40 -15.54 -24.81
C ASN A 330 4.54 -15.29 -25.82
N TYR A 331 4.74 -16.23 -26.75
CA TYR A 331 5.82 -16.18 -27.73
C TYR A 331 5.84 -14.88 -28.58
N THR A 332 4.68 -14.30 -28.85
CA THR A 332 4.52 -13.06 -29.64
C THR A 332 4.65 -11.78 -28.82
N ASN A 333 4.92 -11.86 -27.52
CA ASN A 333 5.04 -10.72 -26.60
C ASN A 333 3.85 -9.74 -26.67
N ASN A 334 2.63 -10.27 -26.78
CA ASN A 334 1.41 -9.46 -26.86
C ASN A 334 0.30 -9.91 -25.91
N HIS A 335 0.55 -10.95 -25.10
CA HIS A 335 -0.37 -11.43 -24.09
C HIS A 335 0.38 -12.04 -22.90
N ILE A 336 -0.24 -11.97 -21.73
CA ILE A 336 0.27 -12.50 -20.47
C ILE A 336 -0.84 -13.39 -19.89
N THR A 337 -0.50 -14.59 -19.45
CA THR A 337 -1.42 -15.45 -18.71
C THR A 337 -1.00 -15.51 -17.25
N SER A 338 -1.97 -15.43 -16.33
CA SER A 338 -1.72 -15.40 -14.90
C SER A 338 -2.23 -16.64 -14.19
N LEU A 339 -1.46 -17.17 -13.24
CA LEU A 339 -1.87 -18.27 -12.36
C LEU A 339 -1.15 -18.21 -11.01
N LEU A 340 -1.74 -18.83 -9.99
CA LEU A 340 -1.07 -19.15 -8.73
C LEU A 340 -0.57 -20.60 -8.76
N ARG A 341 0.65 -20.85 -8.29
CA ARG A 341 1.27 -22.19 -8.22
C ARG A 341 1.86 -22.47 -6.83
N SER A 342 1.64 -23.66 -6.30
CA SER A 342 2.32 -24.21 -5.11
C SER A 342 2.56 -25.70 -5.32
N GLY A 343 3.82 -26.11 -5.52
CA GLY A 343 4.13 -27.49 -5.93
C GLY A 343 3.39 -27.87 -7.21
N ASP A 344 2.63 -28.97 -7.17
CA ASP A 344 1.81 -29.46 -8.30
C ASP A 344 0.43 -28.79 -8.39
N ASN A 345 0.06 -27.94 -7.43
CA ASN A 345 -1.24 -27.25 -7.43
C ASN A 345 -1.16 -25.94 -8.23
N GLU A 346 -2.05 -25.78 -9.21
CA GLU A 346 -2.17 -24.58 -10.03
C GLU A 346 -3.61 -24.06 -10.06
N ILE A 347 -3.78 -22.74 -9.90
CA ILE A 347 -5.07 -22.05 -10.04
C ILE A 347 -4.90 -20.95 -11.09
N ARG A 348 -5.55 -21.10 -12.25
CA ARG A 348 -5.54 -20.08 -13.31
C ARG A 348 -6.45 -18.91 -12.98
N LEU A 349 -6.10 -17.74 -13.51
CA LEU A 349 -6.80 -16.47 -13.29
C LEU A 349 -7.32 -15.90 -14.63
N PRO A 350 -8.32 -16.54 -15.27
CA PRO A 350 -8.76 -16.20 -16.62
C PRO A 350 -9.51 -14.86 -16.75
N LYS A 351 -10.00 -14.25 -15.65
CA LYS A 351 -10.65 -12.94 -15.71
C LYS A 351 -9.67 -11.77 -15.64
N THR A 352 -8.38 -12.06 -15.58
CA THR A 352 -7.32 -11.05 -15.59
C THR A 352 -7.38 -10.21 -16.85
N GLU A 353 -7.45 -8.89 -16.69
CA GLU A 353 -7.34 -7.94 -17.78
C GLU A 353 -5.86 -7.66 -18.08
N VAL A 354 -5.48 -7.74 -19.35
CA VAL A 354 -4.08 -7.64 -19.77
C VAL A 354 -3.94 -6.64 -20.90
N ASN A 355 -3.03 -5.68 -20.71
CA ASN A 355 -2.61 -4.76 -21.74
C ASN A 355 -1.09 -4.88 -21.97
N VAL A 356 -0.66 -5.10 -23.21
CA VAL A 356 0.75 -5.19 -23.57
C VAL A 356 1.07 -4.23 -24.69
N ILE A 357 2.09 -3.40 -24.48
CA ILE A 357 2.54 -2.39 -25.45
C ILE A 357 4.03 -2.55 -25.76
N LYS A 358 4.40 -2.26 -27.01
CA LYS A 358 5.82 -2.02 -27.35
C LYS A 358 6.27 -0.70 -26.75
N SER A 359 7.45 -0.69 -26.14
CA SER A 359 8.00 0.48 -25.48
C SER A 359 9.35 0.84 -26.08
N ARG A 360 9.45 2.04 -26.67
CA ARG A 360 10.75 2.58 -27.15
C ARG A 360 11.69 2.87 -25.99
N LYS A 361 11.17 3.37 -24.86
CA LYS A 361 11.96 3.69 -23.66
C LYS A 361 12.63 2.44 -23.07
N LEU A 362 12.00 1.28 -23.22
CA LEU A 362 12.55 0.01 -22.76
C LEU A 362 13.35 -0.70 -23.84
N SER A 363 13.40 -0.20 -25.08
CA SER A 363 14.23 -0.81 -26.13
C SER A 363 15.70 -0.44 -25.98
N ILE A 364 16.58 -1.27 -26.53
CA ILE A 364 17.98 -0.91 -26.78
C ILE A 364 18.02 -0.15 -28.11
N ASP A 365 18.52 1.09 -28.10
CA ASP A 365 18.74 1.83 -29.33
C ASP A 365 19.81 1.12 -30.16
N LYS A 366 19.45 0.71 -31.38
CA LYS A 366 20.42 0.29 -32.38
C LYS A 366 20.98 1.56 -33.01
N ASN A 367 22.10 2.03 -32.48
CA ASN A 367 22.95 3.00 -33.19
C ASN A 367 23.38 2.45 -34.54
#